data_AF-A0A524FMC0-F1
#
_entry.id   AF-A0A524FMC0-F1
#
_cell.length_a   1.000
_cell.length_b   1.000
_cell.length_c   1.000
_cell.angle_alpha   90.00
_cell.angle_beta   90.00
_cell.angle_gamma   90.00
#
_symmetry.space_group_name_H-M   'P 1'
#
loop_
_entity.id
_entity.type
_entity.pdbx_description
1 polymer ?
#
loop_
_entity_poly.entity_id
_entity_poly.type
_entity_poly.pdbx_seq_one_letter_code
_entity_poly.pdbx_strand_id
1 'polypeptide(L)'
;MRKLLTPPPKPPPPEGLLNEFKDFLSKYKVLGLAVAFILGLQLAALVQALVNTLIMPIVELFLPADTPWESITIGVLRIGEFLGQLLTFIIVAFVIFLIMKAATKAGIN
;
A
#
# COMPACT_ATOMS: atom_id res chain seq x y z
N MET A 1 -3.58 -26.76 -52.32
CA MET A 1 -4.16 -25.82 -51.33
C MET A 1 -4.40 -26.41 -49.92
N ARG A 2 -4.34 -27.74 -49.69
CA ARG A 2 -4.54 -28.35 -48.34
C ARG A 2 -3.28 -28.49 -47.45
N LYS A 3 -2.08 -28.16 -47.95
CA LYS A 3 -0.82 -28.22 -47.19
C LYS A 3 -0.42 -26.90 -46.49
N LEU A 4 -1.31 -25.91 -46.47
CA LEU A 4 -1.10 -24.60 -45.82
C LEU A 4 -1.97 -24.42 -44.56
N LEU A 5 -2.59 -25.50 -44.06
CA LEU A 5 -3.47 -25.50 -42.89
C LEU A 5 -2.92 -26.34 -41.72
N THR A 6 -1.63 -26.70 -41.75
CA THR A 6 -0.98 -27.18 -40.54
C THR A 6 -0.71 -25.94 -39.67
N PRO A 7 -1.29 -25.83 -38.46
CA PRO A 7 -0.99 -24.73 -37.57
C PRO A 7 0.53 -24.65 -37.37
N PRO A 8 1.12 -23.45 -37.29
CA PRO A 8 2.54 -23.29 -37.07
C PRO A 8 2.98 -24.12 -35.84
N PRO A 9 4.19 -24.70 -35.85
CA PRO A 9 4.69 -25.49 -34.72
C PRO A 9 4.51 -24.69 -33.43
N LYS A 10 3.82 -25.26 -32.44
CA LYS A 10 3.68 -24.63 -31.13
C LYS A 10 5.12 -24.35 -30.63
N PRO A 11 5.46 -23.10 -30.24
CA PRO A 11 6.79 -22.78 -29.75
C PRO A 11 7.24 -23.84 -28.74
N PRO A 12 8.50 -24.31 -28.80
CA PRO A 12 9.02 -25.27 -27.83
C PRO A 12 8.68 -24.77 -26.42
N PRO A 13 8.15 -25.63 -25.53
CA PRO A 13 7.97 -25.26 -24.13
C PRO A 13 9.27 -24.67 -23.60
N PRO A 14 9.22 -23.56 -22.85
CA PRO A 14 10.42 -22.96 -22.29
C PRO A 14 11.20 -24.02 -21.49
N GLU A 15 12.41 -24.38 -21.95
CA GLU A 15 13.20 -25.40 -21.26
C GLU A 15 13.74 -24.84 -19.95
N GLY A 16 13.30 -25.43 -18.82
CA GLY A 16 13.75 -25.12 -17.47
C GLY A 16 12.81 -24.22 -16.65
N LEU A 17 12.74 -24.49 -15.35
CA LEU A 17 11.84 -23.82 -14.38
C LEU A 17 11.93 -22.28 -14.41
N LEU A 18 13.10 -21.71 -14.67
CA LEU A 18 13.27 -20.25 -14.76
C LEU A 18 12.57 -19.65 -15.98
N ASN A 19 12.55 -20.38 -17.10
CA ASN A 19 11.88 -19.92 -18.32
C ASN A 19 10.37 -20.11 -18.20
N GLU A 20 9.91 -21.20 -17.58
CA GLU A 20 8.50 -21.40 -17.21
C GLU A 20 7.99 -20.32 -16.24
N PHE A 21 8.81 -19.95 -15.26
CA PHE A 21 8.47 -18.90 -14.29
C PHE A 21 8.37 -17.51 -14.95
N LYS A 22 9.32 -17.16 -15.83
CA LYS A 22 9.25 -15.91 -16.61
C LYS A 22 8.02 -15.88 -17.53
N ASP A 23 7.70 -17.00 -18.15
CA ASP A 23 6.54 -17.14 -19.02
C ASP A 23 5.24 -17.02 -18.23
N PHE A 24 5.17 -17.62 -17.04
CA PHE A 24 4.09 -17.44 -16.07
C PHE A 24 3.91 -15.96 -15.70
N LEU A 25 4.97 -15.30 -15.22
CA LEU A 25 4.90 -13.90 -14.81
C LEU A 25 4.41 -12.98 -15.94
N SER A 26 4.85 -13.25 -17.16
CA SER A 26 4.45 -12.50 -18.36
C SER A 26 3.00 -12.79 -18.75
N LYS A 27 2.61 -14.07 -18.77
CA LYS A 27 1.25 -14.52 -19.12
C LYS A 27 0.18 -13.98 -18.19
N TYR A 28 0.48 -13.93 -16.89
CA TYR A 28 -0.46 -13.46 -15.87
C TYR A 28 -0.27 -11.98 -15.51
N LYS A 29 0.65 -11.26 -16.18
CA LYS A 29 0.95 -9.83 -15.93
C LYS A 29 1.21 -9.49 -14.45
N VAL A 30 1.72 -10.46 -13.68
CA VAL A 30 1.86 -10.36 -12.21
C VAL A 30 2.90 -9.32 -11.82
N LEU A 31 3.88 -9.06 -12.69
CA LEU A 31 4.93 -8.05 -12.44
C LEU A 31 4.34 -6.66 -12.19
N GLY A 32 3.36 -6.22 -12.98
CA GLY A 32 2.73 -4.91 -12.80
C GLY A 32 1.96 -4.82 -11.48
N LEU A 33 1.22 -5.89 -11.13
CA LEU A 33 0.50 -5.98 -9.86
C LEU A 33 1.47 -5.96 -8.66
N ALA A 34 2.57 -6.72 -8.74
CA ALA A 34 3.56 -6.79 -7.68
C ALA A 34 4.22 -5.42 -7.43
N VAL A 35 4.60 -4.71 -8.50
CA VAL A 35 5.18 -3.37 -8.39
C VAL A 35 4.19 -2.38 -7.78
N ALA A 36 2.94 -2.37 -8.26
CA ALA A 36 1.90 -1.49 -7.73
C ALA A 36 1.61 -1.77 -6.25
N PHE A 37 1.56 -3.05 -5.86
CA PHE A 37 1.32 -3.45 -4.47
C PHE A 37 2.46 -3.05 -3.54
N ILE A 38 3.71 -3.33 -3.92
CA ILE A 38 4.89 -2.97 -3.10
C ILE A 38 5.01 -1.45 -2.95
N LEU A 39 4.81 -0.69 -4.03
CA LEU A 39 4.79 0.77 -3.96
C LEU A 39 3.64 1.28 -3.08
N GLY A 40 2.45 0.68 -3.17
CA GLY A 40 1.32 1.00 -2.31
C GLY A 40 1.62 0.77 -0.83
N LEU A 41 2.27 -0.34 -0.49
CA LEU A 41 2.69 -0.65 0.89
C LEU A 41 3.72 0.36 1.41
N GLN A 42 4.73 0.69 0.61
CA GLN A 42 5.77 1.65 1.02
C GLN A 42 5.22 3.07 1.15
N LEU A 43 4.31 3.48 0.27
CA LEU A 43 3.62 4.77 0.38
C LEU A 43 2.77 4.83 1.65
N ALA A 44 2.01 3.76 1.96
CA ALA A 44 1.23 3.69 3.19
C ALA A 44 2.13 3.79 4.44
N ALA A 45 3.27 3.09 4.45
CA ALA A 45 4.25 3.18 5.53
C ALA A 45 4.84 4.59 5.68
N LEU A 46 5.13 5.29 4.57
CA LEU A 46 5.63 6.67 4.59
C LEU A 46 4.58 7.63 5.17
N VAL A 47 3.31 7.47 4.81
CA VAL A 47 2.22 8.26 5.38
C VAL A 47 2.06 7.97 6.88
N GLN A 48 2.10 6.70 7.30
CA GLN A 48 2.07 6.35 8.73
C GLN A 48 3.24 6.95 9.50
N ALA A 49 4.45 6.90 8.94
CA ALA A 49 5.62 7.52 9.56
C ALA A 49 5.42 9.03 9.73
N LEU A 50 4.87 9.73 8.73
CA LEU A 50 4.54 11.15 8.84
C LEU A 50 3.55 11.43 9.99
N VAL A 51 2.49 10.61 10.11
CA VAL A 51 1.51 10.76 11.20
C VAL A 51 2.16 10.53 12.57
N ASN A 52 2.90 9.43 12.71
CA ASN A 52 3.52 9.05 13.98
C ASN A 52 4.63 10.02 14.40
N THR A 53 5.36 10.59 13.45
CA THR A 53 6.51 11.46 13.75
C THR A 53 6.16 12.93 13.89
N LEU A 54 5.13 13.42 13.18
CA LEU A 54 4.77 14.84 13.22
C LEU A 54 3.44 15.09 13.94
N ILE A 55 2.44 14.25 13.72
CA ILE A 55 1.09 14.53 14.21
C ILE A 55 0.88 14.01 15.63
N MET A 56 1.31 12.79 15.94
CA MET A 56 1.16 12.21 17.27
C MET A 56 1.84 13.04 18.37
N PRO A 57 3.08 13.57 18.19
CA PRO A 57 3.68 14.46 19.18
C PRO A 57 2.86 15.73 19.41
N ILE A 58 2.22 16.29 18.37
CA ILE A 58 1.35 17.47 18.52
C ILE A 58 0.12 17.12 19.35
N VAL A 59 -0.46 15.93 19.18
CA VAL A 59 -1.60 15.46 19.98
C VAL A 59 -1.19 15.25 21.44
N GLU A 60 -0.01 14.69 21.68
CA GLU A 60 0.56 14.47 23.01
C GLU A 60 0.84 15.76 23.77
N LEU A 61 1.14 16.87 23.09
CA LEU A 61 1.27 18.19 23.73
C LEU A 61 0.00 18.68 24.43
N PHE A 62 -1.18 18.18 24.04
CA PHE A 62 -2.44 18.54 24.68
C PHE A 62 -2.78 17.65 25.89
N LEU A 63 -1.98 16.61 26.14
CA LEU A 63 -2.10 15.74 27.31
C LEU A 63 -1.13 16.21 28.41
N PRO A 64 -1.40 15.86 29.69
CA PRO A 64 -0.45 16.09 30.76
C PRO A 64 0.89 15.43 30.44
N ALA A 65 1.99 16.10 30.79
CA ALA A 65 3.34 15.58 30.60
C ALA A 65 3.45 14.14 31.15
N ASP A 66 4.17 13.29 30.41
CA ASP A 66 4.41 11.88 30.73
C ASP A 66 3.17 10.96 30.73
N THR A 67 2.04 11.40 30.15
CA THR A 67 0.86 10.54 29.94
C THR A 67 0.74 10.16 28.47
N PRO A 68 1.12 8.94 28.07
CA PRO A 68 0.89 8.44 26.71
C PRO A 68 -0.61 8.45 26.40
N TRP A 69 -1.01 8.85 25.19
CA TRP A 69 -2.42 8.84 24.81
C TRP A 69 -3.02 7.42 24.89
N GLU A 70 -2.21 6.38 24.68
CA GLU A 70 -2.61 4.97 24.77
C GLU A 70 -2.90 4.52 26.20
N SER A 71 -2.43 5.25 27.21
CA SER A 71 -2.61 4.89 28.62
C SER A 71 -3.94 5.37 29.19
N ILE A 72 -4.74 6.11 28.42
CA ILE A 72 -6.07 6.55 28.85
C ILE A 72 -7.01 5.34 28.85
N THR A 73 -7.42 4.92 30.04
CA THR A 73 -8.37 3.81 30.23
C THR A 73 -9.58 4.25 31.03
N ILE A 74 -10.74 3.67 30.70
CA ILE A 74 -11.96 3.77 31.51
C ILE A 74 -12.35 2.35 31.90
N GLY A 75 -12.02 1.96 33.13
CA GLY A 75 -12.13 0.57 33.57
C GLY A 75 -11.14 -0.33 32.82
N VAL A 76 -11.65 -1.38 32.18
CA VAL A 76 -10.85 -2.34 31.38
C VAL A 76 -10.66 -1.86 29.93
N LEU A 77 -11.41 -0.85 29.49
CA LEU A 77 -11.40 -0.39 28.10
C LEU A 77 -10.26 0.63 27.87
N ARG A 78 -9.35 0.30 26.95
CA ARG A 78 -8.27 1.18 26.47
C ARG A 78 -8.81 2.19 25.47
N ILE A 79 -9.63 3.13 25.94
CA ILE A 79 -10.26 4.14 25.09
C ILE A 79 -9.23 5.05 24.42
N GLY A 80 -8.11 5.29 25.11
CA GLY A 80 -6.93 5.95 24.60
C GLY A 80 -6.56 5.36 23.26
N GLU A 81 -6.06 4.11 23.26
CA GLU A 81 -5.61 3.35 22.09
C GLU A 81 -6.63 3.33 20.92
N PHE A 82 -7.92 3.19 21.20
CA PHE A 82 -8.93 3.23 20.14
C PHE A 82 -9.06 4.62 19.49
N LEU A 83 -9.07 5.69 20.29
CA LEU A 83 -9.28 7.06 19.78
C LEU A 83 -8.13 7.55 18.92
N GLY A 84 -6.89 7.29 19.28
CA GLY A 84 -5.75 7.63 18.42
C GLY A 84 -5.59 6.70 17.22
N GLN A 85 -6.05 5.44 17.26
CA GLN A 85 -6.20 4.64 16.03
C GLN A 85 -7.23 5.26 15.07
N LEU A 86 -8.36 5.71 15.62
CA LEU A 86 -9.40 6.41 14.85
C LEU A 86 -8.88 7.73 14.27
N LEU A 87 -8.15 8.52 15.07
CA LEU A 87 -7.53 9.76 14.63
C LEU A 87 -6.46 9.51 13.55
N THR A 88 -5.60 8.52 13.75
CA THR A 88 -4.59 8.10 12.77
C THR A 88 -5.25 7.72 11.45
N PHE A 89 -6.35 6.96 11.49
CA PHE A 89 -7.11 6.60 10.29
C PHE A 89 -7.62 7.84 9.54
N ILE A 90 -8.21 8.81 10.25
CA ILE A 90 -8.73 10.05 9.66
C ILE A 90 -7.59 10.86 9.01
N ILE A 91 -6.44 10.99 9.69
CA ILE A 91 -5.28 11.72 9.17
C ILE A 91 -4.71 11.02 7.93
N VAL A 92 -4.50 9.70 7.99
CA VAL A 92 -3.99 8.92 6.86
C VAL A 92 -4.92 9.05 5.65
N ALA A 93 -6.23 8.93 5.86
CA ALA A 93 -7.23 9.13 4.81
C ALA A 93 -7.15 10.55 4.21
N PHE A 94 -6.98 11.57 5.05
CA PHE A 94 -6.84 12.96 4.61
C PHE A 94 -5.54 13.21 3.83
N VAL A 95 -4.40 12.66 4.27
CA VAL A 95 -3.12 12.77 3.57
C VAL A 95 -3.17 12.07 2.21
N ILE A 96 -3.74 10.85 2.15
CA ILE A 96 -3.94 10.14 0.88
C ILE A 96 -4.84 10.97 -0.05
N PHE A 97 -5.91 11.57 0.46
CA PHE A 97 -6.76 12.46 -0.32
C PHE A 97 -5.99 13.67 -0.87
N LEU A 98 -5.12 14.31 -0.07
CA LEU A 98 -4.29 15.41 -0.53
C LEU A 98 -3.31 14.98 -1.63
N ILE A 99 -2.70 13.79 -1.50
CA ILE A 99 -1.80 13.23 -2.51
C ILE A 99 -2.56 12.98 -3.81
N MET A 100 -3.74 12.35 -3.74
CA MET A 100 -4.59 12.13 -4.92
C MET A 100 -4.97 13.46 -5.59
N LYS A 101 -5.37 14.45 -4.80
CA LYS A 101 -5.71 15.80 -5.30
C LYS A 101 -4.50 16.48 -5.95
N ALA A 102 -3.31 16.35 -5.37
CA ALA A 102 -2.08 16.89 -5.92
C ALA A 102 -1.68 16.20 -7.23
N ALA A 103 -1.80 14.87 -7.29
CA ALA A 103 -1.54 14.10 -8.50
C ALA A 103 -2.49 14.50 -9.65
N THR A 104 -3.79 14.62 -9.38
CA THR A 104 -4.77 15.11 -10.37
C THR A 104 -4.44 16.54 -10.81
N LYS A 105 -4.03 17.42 -9.89
CA LYS A 105 -3.62 18.80 -10.23
C LYS A 105 -2.35 18.85 -11.07
N ALA A 106 -1.44 17.91 -10.89
CA ALA A 106 -0.19 17.81 -11.65
C ALA A 106 -0.37 17.29 -13.08
N GLY A 107 -1.61 16.96 -13.51
CA GLY A 107 -1.89 16.45 -14.85
C GLY A 107 -1.45 15.00 -15.06
N ILE A 108 -1.17 14.28 -13.96
CA ILE A 108 -0.96 12.83 -13.98
C ILE A 108 -2.37 12.22 -13.94
N ASN A 109 -3.02 12.16 -15.10
CA ASN A 109 -4.28 11.44 -15.31
C ASN A 109 -4.02 9.98 -15.64
#